data_AF-A0A413S2F8-F1
#
_entry.id   AF-A0A413S2F8-F1
#
_cell.length_a   1.000
_cell.length_b   1.000
_cell.length_c   1.000
_cell.angle_alpha   90.00
_cell.angle_beta   90.00
_cell.angle_gamma   90.00
#
_symmetry.space_group_name_H-M   'P 1'
#
loop_
_entity.id
_entity.type
_entity.pdbx_description
1 polymer ?
#
loop_
_entity_poly.entity_id
_entity_poly.type
_entity_poly.pdbx_seq_one_letter_code
_entity_poly.pdbx_strand_id
1 'polypeptide(L)'
;MSGLDNIVEEIRNQSKQEADEILKEADVFCKDYMNKIKKDVEVEVVSIEKKALADRKLYEEKTVSGMEFLERNSILRAKQQVIEQAIDKARESITGLNDEEYFNVLEKLLRKNVQQGKGKICFSKKDLDRIPNGFENRVKEIVAENQGELVIDKEPANIKDGFVLVYGEIEENCTLKALFDSNIDRIKDIANKQLFG
;
A
#
# COMPACT_ATOMS: atom_id res chain seq x y z
N MET A 1 -47.29 72.03 62.57
CA MET A 1 -46.01 71.75 61.89
C MET A 1 -45.51 73.06 61.30
N SER A 2 -44.23 73.37 61.52
CA SER A 2 -43.61 74.59 60.98
C SER A 2 -43.36 74.42 59.48
N GLY A 3 -43.20 75.51 58.73
CA GLY A 3 -42.87 75.43 57.30
C GLY A 3 -41.58 74.67 56.99
N LEU A 4 -40.66 74.55 57.96
CA LEU A 4 -39.43 73.77 57.83
C LEU A 4 -39.68 72.26 57.89
N ASP A 5 -40.64 71.80 58.70
CA ASP A 5 -40.96 70.38 58.82
C ASP A 5 -41.53 69.83 57.50
N ASN A 6 -42.37 70.63 56.83
CA ASN A 6 -42.96 70.28 55.53
C ASN A 6 -41.88 70.18 54.43
N ILE A 7 -40.89 71.10 54.42
CA ILE A 7 -39.79 71.09 53.45
C ILE A 7 -38.92 69.84 53.63
N VAL A 8 -38.62 69.45 54.87
CA VAL A 8 -37.83 68.24 55.16
C VAL A 8 -38.58 66.97 54.74
N GLU A 9 -39.90 66.93 54.94
CA GLU A 9 -40.73 65.81 54.52
C GLU A 9 -40.81 65.69 52.99
N GLU A 10 -40.92 66.82 52.28
CA GLU A 10 -40.91 66.87 50.82
C GLU A 10 -39.59 66.39 50.22
N ILE A 11 -38.45 66.84 50.77
CA ILE A 11 -37.11 66.37 50.35
C ILE A 11 -36.99 64.84 50.56
N ARG A 12 -37.44 64.33 51.71
CA ARG A 12 -37.39 62.88 51.99
C ARG A 12 -38.28 62.07 51.03
N ASN A 13 -39.44 62.60 50.67
CA ASN A 13 -40.34 61.94 49.73
C ASN A 13 -39.76 61.96 48.30
N GLN A 14 -39.16 63.07 47.87
CA GLN A 14 -38.47 63.18 46.58
C GLN A 14 -37.27 62.22 46.52
N SER A 15 -36.39 62.20 47.53
CA SER A 15 -35.25 61.27 47.55
C SER A 15 -35.68 59.79 47.57
N LYS A 16 -36.81 59.46 48.22
CA LYS A 16 -37.37 58.11 48.17
C LYS A 16 -37.91 57.77 46.78
N GLN A 17 -38.63 58.68 46.13
CA GLN A 17 -39.13 58.48 44.77
C GLN A 17 -37.98 58.29 43.78
N GLU A 18 -36.93 59.11 43.85
CA GLU A 18 -35.74 58.97 43.02
C GLU A 18 -35.03 57.62 43.27
N ALA A 19 -34.88 57.21 44.53
CA ALA A 19 -34.29 55.92 44.86
C ALA A 19 -35.13 54.73 44.34
N ASP A 20 -36.46 54.81 44.47
CA ASP A 20 -37.38 53.78 43.98
C ASP A 20 -37.36 53.71 42.43
N GLU A 21 -37.24 54.84 41.75
CA GLU A 21 -37.09 54.91 40.29
C GLU A 21 -35.76 54.27 39.84
N ILE A 22 -34.64 54.61 40.49
CA ILE A 22 -33.33 54.00 40.19
C ILE A 22 -33.37 52.49 40.40
N LEU A 23 -33.98 52.01 41.49
CA LEU A 23 -34.12 50.57 41.76
C LEU A 23 -34.99 49.89 40.70
N LYS A 24 -36.08 50.53 40.28
CA LYS A 24 -36.96 50.00 39.24
C LYS A 24 -36.26 49.91 37.88
N GLU A 25 -35.48 50.92 37.51
CA GLU A 25 -34.67 50.91 36.29
C GLU A 25 -33.58 49.82 36.34
N ALA A 26 -32.90 49.68 37.48
CA ALA A 26 -31.90 48.62 37.68
C ALA A 26 -32.52 47.22 37.58
N ASP A 27 -33.71 47.01 38.12
CA ASP A 27 -34.45 45.75 38.03
C ASP A 27 -34.85 45.42 36.58
N VAL A 28 -35.31 46.41 35.83
CA VAL A 28 -35.64 46.24 34.39
C VAL A 28 -34.37 45.89 33.60
N PHE A 29 -33.29 46.65 33.81
CA PHE A 29 -32.01 46.39 33.15
C PHE A 29 -31.48 44.98 33.46
N CYS A 30 -31.50 44.55 34.72
CA CYS A 30 -31.04 43.22 35.11
C CYS A 30 -31.89 42.12 34.47
N LYS A 31 -33.21 42.29 34.41
CA LYS A 31 -34.12 41.34 33.75
C LYS A 31 -33.84 41.24 32.26
N ASP A 32 -33.70 42.38 31.57
CA ASP A 32 -33.45 42.41 30.14
C ASP A 32 -32.07 41.85 29.80
N TYR A 33 -31.04 42.18 30.59
CA TYR A 33 -29.71 41.61 30.44
C TYR A 33 -29.72 40.09 30.63
N MET A 34 -30.36 39.59 31.68
CA MET A 34 -30.49 38.15 31.92
C MET A 34 -31.25 37.44 30.80
N ASN A 35 -32.33 38.05 30.28
CA ASN A 35 -33.07 37.49 29.15
C ASN A 35 -32.23 37.43 27.88
N LYS A 36 -31.43 38.47 27.62
CA LYS A 36 -30.49 38.47 26.49
C LYS A 36 -29.44 37.36 26.64
N ILE A 37 -28.79 37.26 27.80
CA ILE A 37 -27.79 36.22 28.06
C ILE A 37 -28.38 34.82 27.90
N LYS A 38 -29.59 34.57 28.43
CA LYS A 38 -30.28 33.28 28.24
C LYS A 38 -30.46 32.95 26.76
N LYS A 39 -30.92 33.92 25.95
CA LYS A 39 -31.11 33.73 24.52
C LYS A 39 -29.78 33.46 23.79
N ASP A 40 -28.72 34.18 24.13
CA ASP A 40 -27.40 33.99 23.53
C ASP A 40 -26.84 32.59 23.89
N VAL A 41 -27.01 32.14 25.14
CA VAL A 41 -26.63 30.79 25.58
C VAL A 41 -27.45 29.71 24.87
N GLU A 42 -28.76 29.88 24.69
CA GLU A 42 -29.61 28.94 23.95
C GLU A 42 -29.14 28.76 22.50
N VAL A 43 -28.76 29.85 21.84
CA VAL A 43 -28.20 29.80 20.47
C VAL A 43 -26.87 29.05 20.45
N GLU A 44 -25.99 29.31 21.40
CA GLU A 44 -24.67 28.65 21.49
C GLU A 44 -24.81 27.15 21.77
N VAL A 45 -25.71 26.76 22.68
CA VAL A 45 -26.00 25.34 22.97
C VAL A 45 -26.46 24.61 21.71
N VAL A 46 -27.41 25.18 20.97
CA VAL A 46 -27.90 24.59 19.71
C VAL A 46 -26.77 24.49 18.68
N SER A 47 -25.87 25.46 18.62
CA SER A 47 -24.70 25.45 17.72
C SER A 47 -23.73 24.31 18.08
N ILE A 48 -23.41 24.16 19.36
CA ILE A 48 -22.54 23.11 19.87
C ILE A 48 -23.14 21.73 19.59
N GLU A 49 -24.44 21.53 19.86
CA GLU A 49 -25.13 20.28 19.60
C GLU A 49 -25.12 19.91 18.12
N LYS A 50 -25.42 20.87 17.23
CA LYS A 50 -25.36 20.66 15.77
C LYS A 50 -23.97 20.26 15.32
N LYS A 51 -22.93 20.93 15.83
CA LYS A 51 -21.53 20.62 15.50
C LYS A 51 -21.15 19.24 16.00
N ALA A 52 -21.48 18.89 17.24
CA ALA A 52 -21.19 17.59 17.80
C ALA A 52 -21.88 16.45 17.03
N LEU A 53 -23.14 16.65 16.60
CA LEU A 53 -23.86 15.70 15.75
C LEU A 53 -23.20 15.54 14.37
N ALA A 54 -22.79 16.64 13.74
CA ALA A 54 -22.10 16.61 12.45
C ALA A 54 -20.74 15.89 12.56
N ASP A 55 -19.96 16.20 13.60
CA ASP A 55 -18.65 15.57 13.85
C ASP A 55 -18.80 14.07 14.11
N ARG A 56 -19.81 13.66 14.89
CA ARG A 56 -20.12 12.24 15.14
C ARG A 56 -20.48 11.51 13.85
N LYS A 57 -21.36 12.10 13.03
CA LYS A 57 -21.75 11.51 11.74
C LYS A 57 -20.55 11.36 10.81
N LEU A 58 -19.70 12.39 10.71
CA LEU A 58 -18.47 12.34 9.92
C LEU A 58 -17.51 11.25 10.42
N TYR A 59 -17.40 11.08 11.74
CA TYR A 59 -16.57 10.04 12.33
C TYR A 59 -17.11 8.63 12.02
N GLU A 60 -18.42 8.42 12.13
CA GLU A 60 -19.07 7.15 11.77
C GLU A 60 -18.82 6.82 10.29
N GLU A 61 -19.05 7.77 9.38
CA GLU A 61 -18.78 7.60 7.94
C GLU A 61 -17.31 7.24 7.65
N LYS A 62 -16.37 7.99 8.24
CA LYS A 62 -14.92 7.71 8.10
C LYS A 62 -14.54 6.34 8.63
N THR A 63 -15.15 5.91 9.72
CA THR A 63 -14.87 4.61 10.33
C THR A 63 -15.34 3.48 9.41
N VAL A 64 -16.57 3.58 8.89
CA VAL A 64 -17.10 2.57 7.95
C VAL A 64 -16.24 2.48 6.70
N SER A 65 -15.97 3.61 6.03
CA SER A 65 -15.12 3.62 4.83
C SER A 65 -13.69 3.14 5.12
N GLY A 66 -13.14 3.47 6.28
CA GLY A 66 -11.83 2.99 6.73
C GLY A 66 -11.80 1.46 6.89
N MET A 67 -12.83 0.88 7.48
CA MET A 67 -12.95 -0.57 7.67
C MET A 67 -13.13 -1.31 6.35
N GLU A 68 -13.98 -0.81 5.44
CA GLU A 68 -14.14 -1.38 4.10
C GLU A 68 -12.83 -1.37 3.30
N PHE A 69 -12.07 -0.28 3.39
CA PHE A 69 -10.77 -0.18 2.76
C PHE A 69 -9.76 -1.17 3.35
N LEU A 70 -9.73 -1.33 4.68
CA LEU A 70 -8.88 -2.29 5.36
C LEU A 70 -9.22 -3.74 4.98
N GLU A 71 -10.50 -4.09 4.92
CA GLU A 71 -10.98 -5.39 4.49
C GLU A 71 -10.57 -5.69 3.04
N ARG A 72 -10.86 -4.76 2.11
CA ARG A 72 -10.49 -4.94 0.71
C ARG A 72 -8.98 -5.10 0.53
N ASN A 73 -8.18 -4.28 1.21
CA ASN A 73 -6.72 -4.37 1.11
C ASN A 73 -6.16 -5.63 1.78
N SER A 74 -6.76 -6.12 2.87
CA SER A 74 -6.31 -7.36 3.51
C SER A 74 -6.53 -8.55 2.58
N ILE A 75 -7.69 -8.63 1.93
CA ILE A 75 -8.01 -9.66 0.93
C ILE A 75 -7.03 -9.57 -0.26
N LEU A 76 -6.80 -8.38 -0.79
CA LEU A 76 -5.87 -8.19 -1.91
C LEU A 76 -4.44 -8.61 -1.57
N ARG A 77 -3.95 -8.26 -0.37
CA ARG A 77 -2.63 -8.70 0.10
C ARG A 77 -2.57 -10.21 0.24
N ALA A 78 -3.59 -10.84 0.82
CA ALA A 78 -3.64 -12.29 0.95
C ALA A 78 -3.62 -12.98 -0.43
N LYS A 79 -4.38 -12.47 -1.40
CA LYS A 79 -4.35 -12.98 -2.78
C LYS A 79 -2.97 -12.86 -3.42
N GLN A 80 -2.32 -11.71 -3.27
CA GLN A 80 -0.96 -11.49 -3.79
C GLN A 80 0.05 -12.46 -3.16
N GLN A 81 -0.01 -12.69 -1.85
CA GLN A 81 0.85 -13.66 -1.17
C GLN A 81 0.66 -15.08 -1.71
N VAL A 82 -0.58 -15.50 -1.94
CA VAL A 82 -0.86 -16.83 -2.52
C VAL A 82 -0.32 -16.94 -3.95
N ILE A 83 -0.46 -15.88 -4.76
CA ILE A 83 0.12 -15.83 -6.11
C ILE A 83 1.64 -15.94 -6.05
N GLU A 84 2.31 -15.18 -5.20
CA GLU A 84 3.77 -15.21 -5.04
C GLU A 84 4.24 -16.61 -4.63
N GLN A 85 3.57 -17.24 -3.65
CA GLN A 85 3.86 -18.61 -3.24
C GLN A 85 3.66 -19.61 -4.38
N ALA A 86 2.62 -19.46 -5.20
CA ALA A 86 2.40 -20.34 -6.35
C ALA A 86 3.51 -20.19 -7.41
N ILE A 87 3.96 -18.96 -7.67
CA ILE A 87 5.05 -18.66 -8.60
C ILE A 87 6.37 -19.24 -8.09
N ASP A 88 6.67 -19.07 -6.80
CA ASP A 88 7.89 -19.64 -6.21
C ASP A 88 7.87 -21.17 -6.25
N LYS A 89 6.73 -21.81 -5.93
CA LYS A 89 6.57 -23.27 -6.09
C LYS A 89 6.73 -23.73 -7.53
N ALA A 90 6.27 -22.95 -8.51
CA ALA A 90 6.48 -23.26 -9.91
C ALA A 90 7.96 -23.13 -10.33
N ARG A 91 8.71 -22.22 -9.72
CA ARG A 91 10.16 -22.13 -9.93
C ARG A 91 10.88 -23.33 -9.30
N GLU A 92 10.49 -23.68 -8.07
CA GLU A 92 11.04 -24.83 -7.34
C GLU A 92 10.76 -26.15 -8.07
N SER A 93 9.57 -26.32 -8.65
CA SER A 93 9.22 -27.53 -9.40
C SER A 93 10.13 -27.75 -10.61
N ILE A 94 10.55 -26.69 -11.29
CA ILE A 94 11.54 -26.77 -12.38
C ILE A 94 12.89 -27.23 -11.84
N THR A 95 13.36 -26.65 -10.73
CA THR A 95 14.65 -27.05 -10.13
C THR A 95 14.65 -28.46 -9.52
N GLY A 96 13.46 -28.99 -9.20
CA GLY A 96 13.25 -30.32 -8.66
C GLY A 96 13.02 -31.41 -9.71
N LEU A 97 13.01 -31.06 -11.00
CA LEU A 97 13.01 -32.04 -12.09
C LEU A 97 14.25 -32.93 -12.03
N ASN A 98 14.13 -34.15 -12.56
CA ASN A 98 15.30 -34.99 -12.76
C ASN A 98 16.28 -34.34 -13.75
N ASP A 99 17.51 -34.82 -13.80
CA ASP A 99 18.58 -34.17 -14.56
C ASP A 99 18.23 -34.01 -16.04
N GLU A 100 17.79 -35.07 -16.73
CA GLU A 100 17.45 -34.94 -18.15
C GLU A 100 16.26 -34.00 -18.40
N GLU A 101 15.20 -34.06 -17.60
CA GLU A 101 14.07 -33.14 -17.73
C GLU A 101 14.46 -31.68 -17.49
N TYR A 102 15.31 -31.43 -16.50
CA TYR A 102 15.83 -30.11 -16.19
C TYR A 102 16.67 -29.55 -17.34
N PHE A 103 17.62 -30.33 -17.87
CA PHE A 103 18.45 -29.88 -18.98
C PHE A 103 17.67 -29.73 -20.29
N ASN A 104 16.62 -30.53 -20.52
CA ASN A 104 15.69 -30.30 -21.63
C ASN A 104 14.98 -28.94 -21.54
N VAL A 105 14.69 -28.44 -20.33
CA VAL A 105 14.16 -27.07 -20.13
C VAL A 105 15.24 -26.04 -20.46
N LEU A 106 16.47 -26.25 -19.99
CA LEU A 106 17.58 -25.34 -20.28
C LEU A 106 17.92 -25.30 -21.77
N GLU A 107 17.80 -26.40 -22.51
CA GLU A 107 17.99 -26.41 -23.97
C GLU A 107 16.96 -25.55 -24.70
N LYS A 108 15.70 -25.62 -24.28
CA LYS A 108 14.65 -24.76 -24.85
C LYS A 108 14.90 -23.29 -24.53
N LEU A 109 15.44 -23.00 -23.35
CA LEU A 109 15.84 -21.65 -22.98
C LEU A 109 17.06 -21.20 -23.80
N LEU A 110 18.05 -22.06 -23.97
CA LEU A 110 19.26 -21.80 -24.74
C LEU A 110 18.92 -21.49 -26.20
N ARG A 111 18.08 -22.30 -26.85
CA ARG A 111 17.61 -22.07 -28.23
C ARG A 111 17.00 -20.67 -28.46
N LYS A 112 16.44 -20.05 -27.42
CA LYS A 112 15.83 -18.72 -27.52
C LYS A 112 16.80 -17.56 -27.29
N ASN A 113 17.93 -17.80 -26.64
CA ASN A 113 18.87 -16.77 -26.21
C ASN A 113 20.27 -16.91 -26.84
N VAL A 114 20.51 -17.96 -27.63
CA VAL A 114 21.77 -18.11 -28.37
C VAL A 114 21.93 -16.98 -29.39
N GLN A 115 23.14 -16.40 -29.39
CA GLN A 115 23.55 -15.36 -30.33
C GLN A 115 24.66 -15.88 -31.26
N GLN A 116 24.88 -15.15 -32.36
CA GLN A 116 25.99 -15.39 -33.28
C GLN A 116 27.34 -15.08 -32.62
N GLY A 117 28.39 -15.78 -33.06
CA GLY A 117 29.76 -15.56 -32.60
C GLY A 117 30.23 -16.55 -31.54
N LYS A 118 31.44 -16.33 -31.03
CA LYS A 118 32.10 -17.22 -30.07
C LYS A 118 31.82 -16.76 -28.64
N GLY A 119 31.37 -17.67 -27.80
CA GLY A 119 31.07 -17.40 -26.40
C GLY A 119 31.24 -18.60 -25.50
N LYS A 120 30.85 -18.42 -24.25
CA LYS A 120 30.84 -19.45 -23.23
C LYS A 120 29.47 -19.53 -22.56
N ILE A 121 29.12 -20.73 -22.10
CA ILE A 121 27.96 -20.95 -21.25
C ILE A 121 28.44 -21.37 -19.87
N CYS A 122 28.05 -20.61 -18.85
CA CYS A 122 28.49 -20.79 -17.48
C CYS A 122 27.33 -21.30 -16.62
N PHE A 123 27.55 -22.41 -15.91
CA PHE A 123 26.56 -23.04 -15.04
C PHE A 123 26.91 -22.88 -13.56
N SER A 124 25.94 -23.14 -12.69
CA SER A 124 26.21 -23.29 -11.25
C SER A 124 27.08 -24.52 -11.01
N LYS A 125 27.80 -24.56 -9.88
CA LYS A 125 28.54 -25.77 -9.47
C LYS A 125 27.63 -27.01 -9.43
N LYS A 126 26.44 -26.85 -8.87
CA LYS A 126 25.45 -27.94 -8.77
C LYS A 126 25.07 -28.45 -10.15
N ASP A 127 24.84 -27.56 -11.12
CA ASP A 127 24.42 -27.94 -12.47
C ASP A 127 25.56 -28.55 -13.28
N LEU A 128 26.81 -28.07 -13.12
CA LEU A 128 27.99 -28.71 -13.71
C LEU A 128 28.15 -30.18 -13.29
N ASP A 129 27.88 -30.50 -12.03
CA ASP A 129 28.02 -31.86 -11.48
C ASP A 129 26.96 -32.85 -11.97
N ARG A 130 25.87 -32.37 -12.57
CA ARG A 130 24.69 -33.16 -13.01
C ARG A 130 24.43 -33.07 -14.52
N ILE A 131 25.37 -32.53 -15.29
CA ILE A 131 25.24 -32.44 -16.76
C ILE A 131 25.08 -33.86 -17.35
N PRO A 132 23.99 -34.13 -18.08
CA PRO A 132 23.79 -35.44 -18.70
C PRO A 132 24.80 -35.71 -19.81
N ASN A 133 25.12 -36.99 -19.98
CA ASN A 133 25.99 -37.43 -21.09
C ASN A 133 25.39 -37.01 -22.43
N GLY A 134 26.17 -36.30 -23.24
CA GLY A 134 25.75 -35.82 -24.56
C GLY A 134 25.11 -34.43 -24.56
N PHE A 135 24.87 -33.79 -23.41
CA PHE A 135 24.39 -32.41 -23.35
C PHE A 135 25.33 -31.43 -24.10
N GLU A 136 26.65 -31.61 -23.98
CA GLU A 136 27.61 -30.76 -24.72
C GLU A 136 27.42 -30.86 -26.25
N ASN A 137 27.05 -32.04 -26.77
CA ASN A 137 26.78 -32.23 -28.19
C ASN A 137 25.48 -31.52 -28.59
N ARG A 138 24.44 -31.62 -27.75
CA ARG A 138 23.16 -30.93 -27.96
C ARG A 138 23.34 -29.41 -27.96
N VAL A 139 24.18 -28.87 -27.07
CA VAL A 139 24.57 -27.45 -27.07
C VAL A 139 25.25 -27.06 -28.39
N LYS A 140 26.21 -27.86 -28.88
CA LYS A 140 26.88 -27.61 -30.16
C LYS A 140 25.90 -27.61 -31.34
N GLU A 141 24.94 -28.53 -31.36
CA GLU A 141 23.90 -28.58 -32.38
C GLU A 141 23.02 -27.31 -32.37
N ILE A 142 22.52 -26.91 -31.20
CA ILE A 142 21.71 -25.69 -31.02
C ILE A 142 22.43 -24.44 -31.52
N VAL A 143 23.73 -24.38 -31.26
CA VAL A 143 24.55 -23.21 -31.57
C VAL A 143 24.96 -23.19 -33.04
N ALA A 144 25.19 -24.36 -33.64
CA ALA A 144 25.44 -24.49 -35.07
C ALA A 144 24.25 -24.03 -35.93
N GLU A 145 23.01 -24.28 -35.48
CA GLU A 145 21.79 -23.74 -36.12
C GLU A 145 21.81 -22.20 -36.21
N ASN A 146 22.49 -21.53 -35.28
CA ASN A 146 22.59 -20.07 -35.18
C ASN A 146 23.95 -19.51 -35.63
N GLN A 147 24.79 -20.29 -36.31
CA GLN A 147 26.13 -19.89 -36.77
C GLN A 147 27.06 -19.36 -35.65
N GLY A 148 26.89 -19.85 -34.42
CA GLY A 148 27.73 -19.50 -33.27
C GLY A 148 28.74 -20.58 -32.90
N GLU A 149 29.49 -20.33 -31.83
CA GLU A 149 30.29 -21.32 -31.12
C GLU A 149 30.17 -21.08 -29.61
N LEU A 150 29.66 -22.06 -28.85
CA LEU A 150 29.63 -22.00 -27.39
C LEU A 150 30.41 -23.16 -26.81
N VAL A 151 31.22 -22.84 -25.80
CA VAL A 151 31.92 -23.83 -24.98
C VAL A 151 31.39 -23.74 -23.56
N ILE A 152 31.12 -24.89 -22.94
CA ILE A 152 30.73 -24.93 -21.53
C ILE A 152 31.94 -24.56 -20.69
N ASP A 153 31.81 -23.50 -19.89
CA ASP A 153 32.84 -23.14 -18.93
C ASP A 153 32.84 -24.16 -17.78
N LYS A 154 34.03 -24.69 -17.46
CA LYS A 154 34.21 -25.66 -16.38
C LYS A 154 34.33 -24.97 -15.02
N GLU A 155 34.57 -23.66 -15.02
CA GLU A 155 34.56 -22.88 -13.80
C GLU A 155 33.11 -22.56 -13.38
N PRO A 156 32.72 -22.86 -12.14
CA PRO A 156 31.36 -22.62 -11.67
C PRO A 156 31.08 -21.12 -11.57
N ALA A 157 29.99 -20.67 -12.19
CA ALA A 157 29.48 -19.32 -12.01
C ALA A 157 28.78 -19.17 -10.65
N ASN A 158 28.77 -17.93 -10.13
CA ASN A 158 28.05 -17.59 -8.90
C ASN A 158 26.55 -17.41 -9.16
N ILE A 159 25.88 -18.49 -9.57
CA ILE A 159 24.45 -18.57 -9.83
C ILE A 159 23.85 -19.80 -9.14
N LYS A 160 22.54 -19.75 -8.86
CA LYS A 160 21.83 -20.84 -8.16
C LYS A 160 21.35 -21.95 -9.11
N ASP A 161 20.80 -21.55 -10.26
CA ASP A 161 20.19 -22.42 -11.27
C ASP A 161 20.18 -21.71 -12.64
N GLY A 162 20.03 -22.49 -13.71
CA GLY A 162 20.08 -21.99 -15.09
C GLY A 162 21.51 -21.76 -15.55
N PHE A 163 21.71 -20.77 -16.43
CA PHE A 163 23.02 -20.48 -16.98
C PHE A 163 23.19 -19.00 -17.31
N VAL A 164 24.43 -18.59 -17.56
CA VAL A 164 24.79 -17.29 -18.10
C VAL A 164 25.53 -17.50 -19.41
N LEU A 165 25.18 -16.73 -20.45
CA LEU A 165 25.92 -16.70 -21.70
C LEU A 165 26.89 -15.53 -21.68
N VAL A 166 28.14 -15.77 -22.06
CA VAL A 166 29.19 -14.75 -22.09
C VAL A 166 29.78 -14.68 -23.50
N TYR A 167 29.61 -13.53 -24.15
CA TYR A 167 30.11 -13.23 -25.49
C TYR A 167 31.00 -11.99 -25.41
N GLY A 168 32.31 -12.19 -25.23
CA GLY A 168 33.26 -11.09 -25.06
C GLY A 168 32.96 -10.28 -23.80
N GLU A 169 32.50 -9.04 -23.97
CA GLU A 169 32.10 -8.13 -22.88
C GLU A 169 30.60 -8.19 -22.54
N ILE A 170 29.81 -8.97 -23.29
CA ILE A 170 28.37 -9.08 -23.10
C ILE A 170 28.05 -10.33 -22.28
N GLU A 171 27.33 -10.13 -21.18
CA GLU A 171 26.77 -11.23 -20.37
C GLU A 171 25.25 -11.22 -20.43
N GLU A 172 24.67 -12.37 -20.76
CA GLU A 172 23.22 -12.58 -20.77
C GLU A 172 22.81 -13.55 -19.66
N ASN A 173 22.00 -13.05 -18.72
CA ASN A 173 21.55 -13.82 -17.57
C ASN A 173 20.31 -14.66 -17.92
N CYS A 174 20.52 -15.97 -18.10
CA CYS A 174 19.48 -16.96 -18.37
C CYS A 174 19.18 -17.83 -17.13
N THR A 175 19.32 -17.29 -15.92
CA THR A 175 18.88 -17.99 -14.69
C THR A 175 17.37 -18.16 -14.67
N LEU A 176 16.85 -19.19 -13.97
CA LEU A 176 15.39 -19.36 -13.89
C LEU A 176 14.74 -18.16 -13.20
N LYS A 177 15.42 -17.57 -12.21
CA LYS A 177 14.98 -16.33 -11.58
C LYS A 177 14.82 -15.20 -12.62
N ALA A 178 15.82 -14.95 -13.47
CA ALA A 178 15.75 -13.92 -14.52
C ALA A 178 14.62 -14.19 -15.53
N LEU A 179 14.40 -15.46 -15.89
CA LEU A 179 13.30 -15.86 -16.78
C LEU A 179 11.93 -15.55 -16.17
N PHE A 180 11.74 -15.84 -14.88
CA PHE A 180 10.50 -15.54 -14.17
C PHE A 180 10.32 -14.04 -13.97
N ASP A 181 11.35 -13.33 -13.54
CA ASP A 181 11.32 -11.90 -13.26
C ASP A 181 11.00 -11.10 -14.53
N SER A 182 11.59 -11.46 -15.67
CA SER A 182 11.30 -10.81 -16.96
C SER A 182 9.86 -11.01 -17.46
N ASN A 183 9.15 -12.01 -16.93
CA ASN A 183 7.77 -12.34 -17.30
C ASN A 183 6.79 -12.20 -16.12
N ILE A 184 7.21 -11.54 -15.03
CA ILE A 184 6.49 -11.64 -13.75
C ILE A 184 5.07 -11.11 -13.82
N ASP A 185 4.82 -10.02 -14.55
CA ASP A 185 3.48 -9.44 -14.69
C ASP A 185 2.54 -10.41 -15.42
N ARG A 186 3.01 -11.00 -16.53
CA ARG A 186 2.25 -12.01 -17.28
C ARG A 186 1.99 -13.26 -16.45
N ILE A 187 2.98 -13.72 -15.68
CA ILE A 187 2.85 -14.90 -14.82
C ILE A 187 1.86 -14.60 -13.69
N LYS A 188 1.94 -13.42 -13.05
CA LYS A 188 1.00 -12.97 -12.02
C LYS A 188 -0.43 -12.90 -12.55
N ASP A 189 -0.63 -12.38 -13.76
CA ASP A 189 -1.96 -12.35 -14.40
C ASP A 189 -2.52 -13.75 -14.64
N ILE A 190 -1.69 -14.66 -15.16
CA ILE A 190 -2.09 -16.06 -15.37
C ILE A 190 -2.43 -16.71 -14.02
N ALA A 191 -1.57 -16.57 -13.02
CA ALA A 191 -1.77 -17.13 -11.69
C ALA A 191 -3.05 -16.58 -11.05
N ASN A 192 -3.29 -15.26 -11.14
CA ASN A 192 -4.50 -14.64 -10.62
C ASN A 192 -5.77 -15.20 -11.27
N LYS A 193 -5.79 -15.32 -12.60
CA LYS A 193 -6.93 -15.91 -13.34
C LYS A 193 -7.16 -17.38 -12.96
N GLN A 194 -6.09 -18.16 -12.82
CA GLN A 194 -6.21 -19.59 -12.48
C GLN A 194 -6.63 -19.83 -11.03
N LEU A 195 -6.18 -18.98 -10.09
CA LEU A 195 -6.46 -19.15 -8.66
C LEU A 195 -7.77 -18.51 -8.22
N PHE A 196 -8.14 -17.38 -8.83
CA PHE A 196 -9.23 -16.53 -8.33
C PHE A 196 -10.29 -16.17 -9.37
N GLY A 197 -10.11 -16.54 -10.64
CA GLY A 197 -11.00 -16.19 -11.75
C GLY A 197 -10.63 -14.88 -12.43
#